data_AF-A0AAE0VVM8-F1
#
_entry.id   AF-A0AAE0VVM8-F1
#
_cell.length_a   1.000
_cell.length_b   1.000
_cell.length_c   1.000
_cell.angle_alpha   90.00
_cell.angle_beta   90.00
_cell.angle_gamma   90.00
#
_symmetry.space_group_name_H-M   'P 1'
#
loop_
_entity.id
_entity.type
_entity.pdbx_description
1 polymer ?
#
loop_
_entity_poly.entity_id
_entity_poly.type
_entity_poly.pdbx_seq_one_letter_code
_entity_poly.pdbx_strand_id
1 'polypeptide(L)'
;MADRMILQVNLCLKQIKEKFEELGAVSLNLEVESDIKILLTQKSDIGRVSGKVTKERQIEMENVVKIKGPDDMTPAFIGVTYLQGDQLILADYNNKRVILLNSSYQYIACFTLPDNPRDVCVVDHQKVCVSLPLQKTLQFLCITSGAIKPTRKVQTRYECWGVASAGNGKIAVSSSCINGKCYWSLIKSTGKEMFYPFDCQCDLSATYVTLNSSCTRVYISVWRANSLYCFDMDGRMMYKYSADNLKKPFGVATDRDDNVYVVGRGSNNIHQLTSDGTPIRIITEGIPRGSMAVCFSNSLDRFLITNDSISDSINVFRLK
;
A
#
# COMPACT_ATOMS: atom_id res chain seq x y z
N MET A 1 -1.83 42.54 21.38
CA MET A 1 -2.14 41.21 21.96
C MET A 1 -1.67 40.08 21.04
N ALA A 2 -1.97 40.16 19.73
CA ALA A 2 -1.45 39.23 18.71
C ALA A 2 0.09 39.18 18.64
N ASP A 3 0.78 40.32 18.66
CA ASP A 3 2.25 40.36 18.59
C ASP A 3 2.92 39.68 19.79
N ARG A 4 2.28 39.75 20.97
CA ARG A 4 2.76 39.09 22.19
C ARG A 4 2.60 37.57 22.10
N MET A 5 1.52 37.08 21.48
CA MET A 5 1.32 35.66 21.22
C MET A 5 2.28 35.13 20.15
N ILE A 6 2.51 35.88 19.07
CA ILE A 6 3.48 35.52 18.03
C ILE A 6 4.89 35.42 18.63
N LEU A 7 5.27 36.39 19.47
CA LEU A 7 6.54 36.36 20.18
C LEU A 7 6.66 35.10 21.07
N GLN A 8 5.59 34.74 21.77
CA GLN A 8 5.56 33.58 22.67
C GLN A 8 5.61 32.24 21.92
N VAL A 9 4.96 32.15 20.75
CA VAL A 9 5.05 30.99 19.84
C VAL A 9 6.45 30.85 19.28
N ASN A 10 7.07 31.95 18.84
CA ASN A 10 8.45 31.95 18.33
C ASN A 10 9.47 31.56 19.40
N LEU A 11 9.29 32.02 20.64
CA LEU A 11 10.10 31.60 21.79
C LEU A 11 9.97 30.09 22.07
N CYS A 12 8.75 29.55 22.01
CA CYS A 12 8.51 28.13 22.20
C CYS A 12 9.16 27.28 21.08
N LEU A 13 9.03 27.71 19.82
CA LEU A 13 9.67 27.06 18.68
C LEU A 13 11.20 27.07 18.79
N LYS A 14 11.79 28.17 19.27
CA LYS A 14 13.23 28.28 19.49
C LYS A 14 13.70 27.30 20.57
N GLN A 15 13.00 27.21 21.70
CA GLN A 15 13.32 26.27 22.78
C GLN A 15 13.19 24.81 22.33
N ILE A 16 12.21 24.50 21.48
CA ILE A 16 12.07 23.16 20.90
C ILE A 16 13.25 22.86 19.98
N LYS A 17 13.66 23.79 19.10
CA LYS A 17 14.83 23.60 18.21
C LYS A 17 16.11 23.34 18.99
N GLU A 18 16.40 24.17 20.00
CA GLU A 18 17.59 24.01 20.86
C GLU A 18 17.62 22.62 21.54
N LYS A 19 16.47 22.15 22.04
CA LYS A 19 16.36 20.84 22.71
C LYS A 19 16.48 19.65 21.76
N PHE A 20 16.14 19.83 20.48
CA PHE A 20 16.34 18.80 19.44
C PHE A 20 17.78 18.75 18.93
N GLU A 21 18.46 19.89 18.86
CA GLU A 21 19.89 19.97 18.54
C GLU A 21 20.75 19.29 19.62
N GLU A 22 20.39 19.45 20.90
CA GLU A 22 21.01 18.73 22.04
C GLU A 22 20.85 17.20 21.96
N LEU A 23 19.79 16.71 21.28
CA LEU A 23 19.52 15.28 21.10
C LEU A 23 20.18 14.68 19.83
N GLY A 24 20.97 15.46 19.10
CA GLY A 24 21.71 14.99 17.91
C GLY A 24 20.82 14.74 16.67
N ALA A 25 19.62 15.32 16.62
CA ALA A 25 18.74 15.24 15.45
C ALA A 25 19.09 16.32 14.41
N VAL A 26 19.16 15.94 13.12
CA VAL A 26 19.47 16.83 12.00
C VAL A 26 18.36 17.88 11.80
N SER A 27 18.78 19.12 11.50
CA SER A 27 18.03 20.36 11.22
C SER A 27 16.50 20.27 11.09
N LEU A 28 15.79 20.94 11.99
CA LEU A 28 14.34 21.18 11.93
C LEU A 28 14.00 22.48 11.19
N ASN A 29 13.51 22.37 9.95
CA ASN A 29 12.84 23.47 9.25
C ASN A 29 11.37 23.55 9.69
N LEU A 30 11.14 24.26 10.80
CA LEU A 30 9.82 24.74 11.19
C LEU A 30 9.65 26.14 10.61
N GLU A 31 8.94 26.27 9.49
CA GLU A 31 8.38 27.54 9.01
C GLU A 31 6.95 27.67 9.51
N VAL A 32 6.62 28.84 10.05
CA VAL A 32 5.23 29.20 10.36
C VAL A 32 4.58 29.55 9.03
N GLU A 33 3.77 28.64 8.47
CA GLU A 33 2.99 28.92 7.26
C GLU A 33 2.16 30.20 7.44
N SER A 34 2.04 30.97 6.36
CA SER A 34 1.27 32.23 6.28
C SER A 34 -0.17 32.10 6.80
N ASP A 35 -0.71 30.89 6.83
CA ASP A 35 -2.08 30.59 7.26
C ASP A 35 -2.28 30.75 8.79
N ILE A 36 -1.21 30.66 9.59
CA ILE A 36 -1.28 30.90 11.04
C ILE A 36 -1.49 32.40 11.36
N LYS A 37 -0.99 33.31 10.51
CA LYS A 37 -1.27 34.77 10.66
C LYS A 37 -2.75 35.10 10.43
N ILE A 38 -3.43 34.32 9.58
CA ILE A 38 -4.86 34.47 9.27
C ILE A 38 -5.72 33.85 10.38
N LEU A 39 -5.30 32.73 10.97
CA LEU A 39 -6.01 32.09 12.08
C LEU A 39 -5.94 32.90 13.39
N LEU A 40 -4.88 33.67 13.63
CA LEU A 40 -4.74 34.48 14.85
C LEU A 40 -5.66 35.72 14.89
N THR A 41 -6.24 36.14 13.76
CA THR A 41 -7.21 37.25 13.71
C THR A 41 -8.66 36.80 13.86
N GLN A 42 -8.95 35.50 13.75
CA GLN A 42 -10.28 34.93 13.97
C GLN A 42 -10.25 34.03 15.21
N LYS A 43 -10.75 34.53 16.34
CA LYS A 43 -10.96 33.74 17.56
C LYS A 43 -12.02 32.66 17.29
N SER A 44 -11.60 31.48 16.85
CA SER A 44 -12.35 30.23 17.01
C SER A 44 -11.41 29.04 16.84
N ASP A 45 -11.31 28.27 17.92
CA ASP A 45 -10.78 26.90 17.99
C ASP A 45 -9.33 26.67 17.53
N ILE A 46 -8.41 26.90 18.46
CA ILE A 46 -7.05 26.36 18.37
C ILE A 46 -7.14 24.84 18.57
N GLY A 47 -7.31 24.12 17.46
CA GLY A 47 -7.12 22.68 17.40
C GLY A 47 -5.70 22.33 17.84
N ARG A 48 -5.55 21.20 18.54
CA ARG A 48 -4.25 20.62 18.89
C ARG A 48 -3.43 20.40 17.61
N VAL A 49 -2.41 21.22 17.38
CA VAL A 49 -1.39 20.94 16.36
C VAL A 49 -0.46 19.88 16.95
N SER A 50 -0.68 18.61 16.60
CA SER A 50 0.26 17.53 16.87
C SER A 50 1.15 17.34 15.65
N GLY A 51 2.38 17.87 15.69
CA GLY A 51 3.40 17.53 14.71
C GLY A 51 3.96 16.13 15.03
N LYS A 52 3.82 15.18 14.11
CA LYS A 52 4.50 13.89 14.20
C LYS A 52 5.89 14.08 13.59
N VAL A 53 6.95 13.98 14.39
CA VAL A 53 8.32 13.97 13.86
C VAL A 53 8.54 12.62 13.17
N THR A 54 8.44 12.59 11.85
CA THR A 54 8.80 11.43 11.04
C THR A 54 10.31 11.43 10.87
N LYS A 55 11.00 10.50 11.54
CA LYS A 55 12.41 10.24 11.26
C LYS A 55 12.49 9.62 9.86
N GLU A 56 13.05 10.37 8.92
CA GLU A 56 13.22 9.89 7.55
C GLU A 56 14.20 8.71 7.55
N ARG A 57 13.70 7.51 7.23
CA ARG A 57 14.54 6.31 7.12
C ARG A 57 15.27 6.31 5.80
N GLN A 58 16.54 5.95 5.81
CA GLN A 58 17.26 5.73 4.55
C GLN A 58 16.76 4.44 3.89
N ILE A 59 16.61 4.46 2.57
CA ILE A 59 16.24 3.30 1.77
C ILE A 59 17.45 2.88 0.97
N GLU A 60 17.80 1.60 1.05
CA GLU A 60 18.87 1.01 0.26
C GLU A 60 18.37 -0.28 -0.39
N MET A 61 18.74 -0.50 -1.65
CA MET A 61 18.52 -1.80 -2.28
C MET A 61 19.42 -2.84 -1.60
N GLU A 62 18.80 -3.81 -0.95
CA GLU A 62 19.50 -4.89 -0.25
C GLU A 62 19.79 -6.07 -1.18
N ASN A 63 18.82 -6.46 -2.01
CA ASN A 63 18.95 -7.65 -2.84
C ASN A 63 18.04 -7.62 -4.07
N VAL A 64 18.44 -8.32 -5.13
CA VAL A 64 17.59 -8.67 -6.26
C VAL A 64 17.52 -10.19 -6.33
N VAL A 65 16.36 -10.75 -6.01
CA VAL A 65 16.18 -12.20 -5.90
C VAL A 65 15.46 -12.71 -7.14
N LYS A 66 16.13 -13.58 -7.90
CA LYS A 66 15.50 -14.32 -8.99
C LYS A 66 14.62 -15.42 -8.42
N ILE A 67 13.36 -15.42 -8.85
CA ILE A 67 12.38 -16.44 -8.48
C ILE A 67 12.15 -17.30 -9.70
N LYS A 68 12.53 -18.58 -9.61
CA LYS A 68 12.23 -19.58 -10.64
C LYS A 68 11.45 -20.73 -10.02
N GLY A 69 10.27 -20.99 -10.55
CA GLY A 69 9.55 -22.24 -10.35
C GLY A 69 10.03 -23.33 -11.32
N PRO A 70 9.57 -24.58 -11.12
CA PRO A 70 10.05 -25.74 -11.89
C PRO A 70 9.69 -25.71 -13.39
N ASP A 71 8.73 -24.89 -13.84
CA ASP A 71 8.16 -24.90 -15.20
C ASP A 71 7.91 -23.48 -15.78
N ASP A 72 8.82 -22.54 -15.52
CA ASP A 72 8.57 -21.13 -15.80
C ASP A 72 8.71 -20.78 -17.28
N MET A 73 7.60 -20.40 -17.92
CA MET A 73 7.62 -19.81 -19.27
C MET A 73 8.05 -18.33 -19.22
N THR A 74 7.24 -17.49 -18.56
CA THR A 74 7.51 -16.04 -18.39
C THR A 74 6.74 -15.54 -17.17
N PRO A 75 7.34 -15.52 -15.97
CA PRO A 75 6.64 -15.12 -14.75
C PRO A 75 6.17 -13.66 -14.84
N ALA A 76 5.09 -13.35 -14.13
CA ALA A 76 4.66 -11.98 -13.88
C ALA A 76 4.17 -11.88 -12.44
N PHE A 77 5.02 -11.40 -11.54
CA PHE A 77 4.72 -11.35 -10.12
C PHE A 77 3.93 -10.08 -9.80
N ILE A 78 2.61 -10.19 -9.76
CA ILE A 78 1.75 -9.00 -9.66
C ILE A 78 1.45 -8.63 -8.21
N GLY A 79 1.03 -9.61 -7.41
CA GLY A 79 0.70 -9.43 -6.00
C GLY A 79 1.61 -10.26 -5.11
N VAL A 80 1.76 -9.80 -3.88
CA VAL A 80 2.63 -10.43 -2.88
C VAL A 80 2.12 -10.12 -1.48
N THR A 81 2.31 -11.06 -0.56
CA THR A 81 2.14 -10.78 0.87
C THR A 81 3.08 -11.63 1.71
N TYR A 82 3.50 -11.08 2.85
CA TYR A 82 4.24 -11.82 3.87
C TYR A 82 3.28 -12.60 4.75
N LEU A 83 3.64 -13.85 5.01
CA LEU A 83 3.02 -14.75 5.98
C LEU A 83 3.81 -14.70 7.29
N GLN A 84 3.30 -15.34 8.33
CA GLN A 84 4.05 -15.49 9.58
C GLN A 84 5.41 -16.18 9.36
N GLY A 85 6.43 -15.74 10.09
CA GLY A 85 7.80 -16.27 9.95
C GLY A 85 8.51 -15.79 8.68
N ASP A 86 8.08 -14.66 8.12
CA ASP A 86 8.62 -14.02 6.91
C ASP A 86 8.61 -14.90 5.65
N GLN A 87 7.77 -15.94 5.61
CA GLN A 87 7.47 -16.62 4.36
C GLN A 87 6.71 -15.68 3.42
N LEU A 88 6.85 -15.88 2.12
CA LEU A 88 6.17 -15.05 1.12
C LEU A 88 5.27 -15.89 0.25
N ILE A 89 4.13 -15.32 -0.15
CA ILE A 89 3.35 -15.85 -1.24
C ILE A 89 3.23 -14.82 -2.36
N LEU A 90 3.50 -15.26 -3.59
CA LEU A 90 3.47 -14.45 -4.80
C LEU A 90 2.34 -14.91 -5.71
N ALA A 91 1.63 -13.97 -6.32
CA ALA A 91 0.72 -14.22 -7.43
C ALA A 91 1.50 -14.13 -8.74
N ASP A 92 1.70 -15.27 -9.40
CA ASP A 92 2.34 -15.39 -10.71
C ASP A 92 1.25 -15.41 -11.79
N TYR A 93 0.98 -14.22 -12.34
CA TYR A 93 -0.15 -13.96 -13.20
C TYR A 93 -0.11 -14.80 -14.47
N ASN A 94 1.00 -14.78 -15.21
CA ASN A 94 1.11 -15.46 -16.51
C ASN A 94 1.03 -16.98 -16.39
N ASN A 95 1.61 -17.53 -15.31
CA ASN A 95 1.60 -18.98 -15.06
C ASN A 95 0.39 -19.46 -14.26
N LYS A 96 -0.61 -18.58 -14.03
CA LYS A 96 -1.89 -18.89 -13.36
C LYS A 96 -1.70 -19.66 -12.05
N ARG A 97 -0.79 -19.20 -11.19
CA ARG A 97 -0.46 -19.91 -9.94
C ARG A 97 -0.05 -18.96 -8.84
N VAL A 98 -0.04 -19.45 -7.62
CA VAL A 98 0.71 -18.83 -6.52
C VAL A 98 1.96 -19.61 -6.20
N ILE A 99 3.00 -18.91 -5.75
CA ILE A 99 4.29 -19.48 -5.35
C ILE A 99 4.54 -19.14 -3.89
N LEU A 100 4.87 -20.15 -3.08
CA LEU A 100 5.28 -20.00 -1.69
C LEU A 100 6.82 -20.04 -1.61
N LEU A 101 7.38 -19.05 -0.93
CA LEU A 101 8.81 -18.91 -0.66
C LEU A 101 9.07 -18.91 0.86
N ASN A 102 10.26 -19.37 1.25
CA ASN A 102 10.73 -19.22 2.63
C ASN A 102 11.23 -17.80 2.93
N SER A 103 11.63 -17.55 4.17
CA SER A 103 12.18 -16.26 4.64
C SER A 103 13.50 -15.84 3.97
N SER A 104 14.16 -16.77 3.29
CA SER A 104 15.35 -16.55 2.47
C SER A 104 15.03 -16.47 0.98
N TYR A 105 13.74 -16.30 0.63
CA TYR A 105 13.23 -16.19 -0.73
C TYR A 105 13.42 -17.44 -1.61
N GLN A 106 13.66 -18.60 -1.00
CA GLN A 106 13.80 -19.87 -1.73
C GLN A 106 12.43 -20.50 -1.96
N TYR A 107 12.25 -21.09 -3.14
CA TYR A 107 11.03 -21.82 -3.51
C TYR A 107 10.70 -22.95 -2.52
N ILE A 108 9.45 -23.01 -2.07
CA ILE A 108 8.91 -24.13 -1.26
C ILE A 108 7.92 -24.94 -2.10
N ALA A 109 6.89 -24.28 -2.65
CA ALA A 109 5.79 -24.94 -3.35
C ALA A 109 5.05 -23.96 -4.25
N CYS A 110 4.20 -24.47 -5.14
CA CYS A 110 3.23 -23.67 -5.88
C CYS A 110 1.86 -24.33 -5.94
N PHE A 111 0.85 -23.55 -6.28
CA PHE A 111 -0.51 -24.04 -6.52
C PHE A 111 -1.11 -23.40 -7.76
N THR A 112 -1.51 -24.23 -8.72
CA THR A 112 -2.16 -23.80 -9.96
C THR A 112 -3.59 -23.38 -9.70
N LEU A 113 -3.95 -22.21 -10.20
CA LEU A 113 -5.26 -21.57 -10.10
C LEU A 113 -6.01 -21.72 -11.44
N PRO A 114 -7.35 -21.66 -11.40
CA PRO A 114 -8.16 -21.79 -12.61
C PRO A 114 -8.09 -20.57 -13.54
N ASP A 115 -7.53 -19.45 -13.07
CA ASP A 115 -7.38 -18.21 -13.83
C ASP A 115 -6.14 -17.43 -13.38
N ASN A 116 -5.80 -16.35 -14.08
CA ASN A 116 -4.69 -15.46 -13.79
C ASN A 116 -4.89 -14.74 -12.45
N PRO A 117 -4.07 -15.02 -11.42
CA PRO A 117 -4.15 -14.33 -10.14
C PRO A 117 -3.62 -12.92 -10.25
N ARG A 118 -4.33 -11.97 -9.63
CA ARG A 118 -3.93 -10.56 -9.66
C ARG A 118 -3.25 -10.13 -8.38
N ASP A 119 -3.83 -10.48 -7.25
CA ASP A 119 -3.33 -10.06 -5.94
C ASP A 119 -3.56 -11.12 -4.87
N VAL A 120 -2.82 -11.03 -3.78
CA VAL A 120 -2.89 -11.97 -2.66
C VAL A 120 -2.72 -11.23 -1.34
N CYS A 121 -3.58 -11.53 -0.35
CA CYS A 121 -3.46 -10.97 0.99
C CYS A 121 -3.62 -12.06 2.06
N VAL A 122 -2.99 -11.84 3.21
CA VAL A 122 -3.19 -12.68 4.39
C VAL A 122 -4.58 -12.45 4.96
N VAL A 123 -5.28 -13.53 5.28
CA VAL A 123 -6.57 -13.51 5.97
C VAL A 123 -6.39 -13.86 7.44
N ASP A 124 -5.47 -14.80 7.70
CA ASP A 124 -5.08 -15.31 9.02
C ASP A 124 -3.69 -15.99 8.88
N HIS A 125 -3.03 -16.34 10.00
CA HIS A 125 -1.63 -16.80 10.06
C HIS A 125 -1.19 -17.79 8.96
N GLN A 126 -2.09 -18.71 8.56
CA GLN A 126 -1.85 -19.76 7.57
C GLN A 126 -2.89 -19.78 6.44
N LYS A 127 -3.61 -18.68 6.25
CA LYS A 127 -4.66 -18.56 5.24
C LYS A 127 -4.50 -17.28 4.45
N VAL A 128 -4.58 -17.43 3.13
CA VAL A 128 -4.52 -16.30 2.20
C VAL A 128 -5.75 -16.28 1.34
N CYS A 129 -6.04 -15.10 0.80
CA CYS A 129 -7.03 -14.89 -0.23
C CYS A 129 -6.31 -14.42 -1.49
N VAL A 130 -6.62 -15.04 -2.63
CA VAL A 130 -6.10 -14.68 -3.94
C VAL A 130 -7.23 -14.16 -4.81
N SER A 131 -7.02 -13.04 -5.48
CA SER A 131 -8.00 -12.46 -6.39
C SER A 131 -7.87 -13.02 -7.81
N LEU A 132 -9.00 -13.44 -8.38
CA LEU A 132 -9.14 -13.93 -9.76
C LEU A 132 -10.12 -13.01 -10.51
N PRO A 133 -9.66 -11.86 -11.06
CA PRO A 133 -10.55 -10.80 -11.53
C PRO A 133 -11.51 -11.25 -12.63
N LEU A 134 -11.03 -12.02 -13.61
CA LEU A 134 -11.82 -12.46 -14.76
C LEU A 134 -12.93 -13.45 -14.36
N GLN A 135 -12.73 -14.22 -13.30
CA GLN A 135 -13.77 -15.08 -12.70
C GLN A 135 -14.62 -14.34 -11.66
N LYS A 136 -14.28 -13.08 -11.33
CA LYS A 136 -14.91 -12.31 -10.25
C LYS A 136 -14.96 -13.14 -8.96
N THR A 137 -13.84 -13.81 -8.65
CA THR A 137 -13.77 -14.81 -7.58
C THR A 137 -12.56 -14.54 -6.69
N LEU A 138 -12.77 -14.61 -5.39
CA LEU A 138 -11.72 -14.72 -4.40
C LEU A 138 -11.51 -16.19 -4.04
N GLN A 139 -10.31 -16.71 -4.29
CA GLN A 139 -9.90 -18.07 -3.92
C GLN A 139 -9.15 -18.03 -2.59
N PHE A 140 -9.67 -18.72 -1.57
CA PHE A 140 -8.99 -18.86 -0.29
C PHE A 140 -8.10 -20.11 -0.31
N LEU A 141 -6.87 -19.97 0.16
CA LEU A 141 -5.88 -21.04 0.24
C LEU A 141 -5.40 -21.16 1.68
N CYS A 142 -5.16 -22.39 2.13
CA CYS A 142 -4.52 -22.69 3.39
C CYS A 142 -3.10 -23.22 3.13
N ILE A 143 -2.15 -22.73 3.90
CA ILE A 143 -0.73 -23.07 3.79
C ILE A 143 -0.39 -23.88 5.03
N THR A 144 -0.12 -25.17 4.85
CA THR A 144 0.15 -26.11 5.96
C THR A 144 1.36 -26.96 5.61
N SER A 145 2.37 -26.96 6.48
CA SER A 145 3.59 -27.77 6.32
C SER A 145 4.25 -27.64 4.93
N GLY A 146 4.32 -26.42 4.40
CA GLY A 146 4.91 -26.15 3.07
C GLY A 146 4.01 -26.51 1.88
N ALA A 147 2.80 -27.01 2.10
CA ALA A 147 1.83 -27.29 1.05
C ALA A 147 0.75 -26.19 0.98
N ILE A 148 0.27 -25.91 -0.22
CA ILE A 148 -0.81 -24.95 -0.50
C ILE A 148 -2.06 -25.73 -0.90
N LYS A 149 -3.17 -25.54 -0.18
CA LYS A 149 -4.44 -26.24 -0.43
C LYS A 149 -5.60 -25.25 -0.59
N PRO A 150 -6.48 -25.42 -1.59
CA PRO A 150 -7.66 -24.58 -1.71
C PRO A 150 -8.67 -24.91 -0.61
N THR A 151 -9.41 -23.91 -0.14
CA THR A 151 -10.42 -24.10 0.92
C THR A 151 -11.80 -23.71 0.44
N ARG A 152 -12.06 -22.42 0.23
CA ARG A 152 -13.35 -21.90 -0.25
C ARG A 152 -13.17 -20.85 -1.33
N LYS A 153 -14.26 -20.55 -2.03
CA LYS A 153 -14.37 -19.45 -2.98
C LYS A 153 -15.44 -18.47 -2.51
N VAL A 154 -15.25 -17.19 -2.81
CA VAL A 154 -16.27 -16.15 -2.64
C VAL A 154 -16.45 -15.43 -3.97
N GLN A 155 -17.68 -15.37 -4.45
CA GLN A 155 -18.02 -14.63 -5.66
C GLN A 155 -18.13 -13.14 -5.32
N THR A 156 -17.49 -12.29 -6.12
CA THR A 156 -17.61 -10.84 -6.04
C THR A 156 -18.59 -10.34 -7.09
N ARG A 157 -19.26 -9.22 -6.81
CA ARG A 157 -20.22 -8.61 -7.74
C ARG A 157 -19.57 -8.22 -9.08
N TYR A 158 -18.32 -7.76 -9.04
CA TYR A 158 -17.54 -7.34 -10.21
C TYR A 158 -16.10 -7.85 -10.11
N GLU A 159 -15.23 -7.49 -11.06
CA GLU A 159 -13.84 -7.95 -11.07
C GLU A 159 -13.12 -7.51 -9.78
N CYS A 160 -12.44 -8.44 -9.13
CA CYS A 160 -11.67 -8.21 -7.92
C CYS A 160 -10.18 -8.05 -8.27
N TRP A 161 -9.69 -6.80 -8.38
CA TRP A 161 -8.31 -6.54 -8.80
C TRP A 161 -7.33 -6.68 -7.64
N GLY A 162 -7.29 -5.70 -6.73
CA GLY A 162 -6.48 -5.76 -5.51
C GLY A 162 -7.26 -6.33 -4.34
N VAL A 163 -6.56 -6.94 -3.39
CA VAL A 163 -7.13 -7.44 -2.13
C VAL A 163 -6.26 -7.06 -0.94
N ALA A 164 -6.90 -6.68 0.17
CA ALA A 164 -6.20 -6.41 1.42
C ALA A 164 -7.00 -6.91 2.63
N SER A 165 -6.30 -7.32 3.69
CA SER A 165 -6.93 -7.66 4.96
C SER A 165 -7.51 -6.41 5.60
N ALA A 166 -8.77 -6.50 6.05
CA ALA A 166 -9.44 -5.46 6.83
C ALA A 166 -9.70 -5.90 8.28
N GLY A 167 -8.89 -6.86 8.76
CA GLY A 167 -8.97 -7.45 10.09
C GLY A 167 -10.17 -8.39 10.29
N ASN A 168 -10.09 -9.28 11.28
CA ASN A 168 -11.19 -10.17 11.68
C ASN A 168 -11.79 -10.98 10.50
N GLY A 169 -10.94 -11.42 9.57
CA GLY A 169 -11.33 -12.18 8.38
C GLY A 169 -12.12 -11.38 7.33
N LYS A 170 -12.19 -10.05 7.44
CA LYS A 170 -12.74 -9.15 6.41
C LYS A 170 -11.69 -8.86 5.35
N ILE A 171 -12.13 -8.67 4.11
CA ILE A 171 -11.24 -8.38 2.97
C ILE A 171 -11.77 -7.15 2.24
N ALA A 172 -10.90 -6.17 2.04
CA ALA A 172 -11.16 -5.06 1.12
C ALA A 172 -10.74 -5.46 -0.30
N VAL A 173 -11.52 -5.05 -1.29
CA VAL A 173 -11.34 -5.41 -2.69
C VAL A 173 -11.46 -4.15 -3.55
N SER A 174 -10.49 -3.89 -4.44
CA SER A 174 -10.66 -2.88 -5.49
C SER A 174 -11.32 -3.49 -6.72
N SER A 175 -12.21 -2.74 -7.38
CA SER A 175 -13.00 -3.23 -8.50
C SER A 175 -12.88 -2.38 -9.76
N SER A 176 -13.25 -2.96 -10.91
CA SER A 176 -13.40 -2.23 -12.17
C SER A 176 -14.36 -1.06 -12.02
N CYS A 177 -14.21 -0.10 -12.92
CA CYS A 177 -15.10 1.04 -13.02
C CYS A 177 -16.25 0.71 -13.97
N ILE A 178 -17.46 1.08 -13.59
CA ILE A 178 -18.71 0.69 -14.25
C ILE A 178 -19.57 1.93 -14.34
N ASN A 179 -19.96 2.28 -15.56
CA ASN A 179 -20.74 3.49 -15.85
C ASN A 179 -20.10 4.76 -15.26
N GLY A 180 -18.79 4.93 -15.46
CA GLY A 180 -18.03 6.12 -15.03
C GLY A 180 -17.70 6.20 -13.53
N LYS A 181 -18.08 5.20 -12.72
CA LYS A 181 -17.74 5.15 -11.29
C LYS A 181 -16.78 4.01 -11.02
N CYS A 182 -15.76 4.22 -10.19
CA CYS A 182 -14.98 3.13 -9.64
C CYS A 182 -15.57 2.67 -8.32
N TYR A 183 -15.14 1.48 -7.89
CA TYR A 183 -15.69 0.88 -6.70
C TYR A 183 -14.62 0.15 -5.90
N TRP A 184 -14.88 0.08 -4.61
CA TRP A 184 -14.26 -0.89 -3.74
C TRP A 184 -15.31 -1.54 -2.87
N SER A 185 -14.99 -2.71 -2.34
CA SER A 185 -15.91 -3.44 -1.50
C SER A 185 -15.24 -4.01 -0.27
N LEU A 186 -16.04 -4.21 0.78
CA LEU A 186 -15.65 -4.89 1.99
C LEU A 186 -16.43 -6.20 2.09
N ILE A 187 -15.73 -7.31 1.96
CA ILE A 187 -16.29 -8.65 2.11
C ILE A 187 -16.13 -9.05 3.57
N LYS A 188 -17.26 -9.31 4.22
CA LYS A 188 -17.28 -9.81 5.61
C LYS A 188 -16.84 -11.27 5.68
N SER A 189 -16.47 -11.73 6.87
CA SER A 189 -16.13 -13.14 7.12
C SER A 189 -17.24 -14.11 6.69
N THR A 190 -18.50 -13.67 6.78
CA THR A 190 -19.71 -14.38 6.32
C THR A 190 -19.82 -14.50 4.79
N GLY A 191 -19.00 -13.79 4.02
CA GLY A 191 -19.09 -13.67 2.56
C GLY A 191 -20.00 -12.53 2.07
N LYS A 192 -20.68 -11.80 2.97
CA LYS A 192 -21.48 -10.63 2.58
C LYS A 192 -20.59 -9.50 2.08
N GLU A 193 -20.83 -9.04 0.87
CA GLU A 193 -20.13 -7.90 0.25
C GLU A 193 -20.86 -6.57 0.54
N MET A 194 -20.13 -5.58 1.06
CA MET A 194 -20.55 -4.18 1.16
C MET A 194 -19.83 -3.37 0.08
N PHE A 195 -20.55 -2.56 -0.68
CA PHE A 195 -20.06 -2.00 -1.94
C PHE A 195 -20.05 -0.47 -1.90
N TYR A 196 -18.94 0.16 -2.27
CA TYR A 196 -18.70 1.60 -2.10
C TYR A 196 -18.31 2.24 -3.45
N PRO A 197 -19.22 2.99 -4.10
CA PRO A 197 -18.91 3.75 -5.30
C PRO A 197 -18.12 5.02 -4.99
N PHE A 198 -17.24 5.40 -5.90
CA PHE A 198 -16.62 6.72 -5.90
C PHE A 198 -16.36 7.21 -7.33
N ASP A 199 -16.35 8.54 -7.50
CA ASP A 199 -15.99 9.17 -8.75
C ASP A 199 -14.47 9.30 -8.84
N CYS A 200 -13.91 8.84 -9.94
CA CYS A 200 -12.49 8.90 -10.24
C CYS A 200 -12.19 9.67 -11.53
N GLN A 201 -13.23 10.16 -12.21
CA GLN A 201 -13.18 10.86 -13.49
C GLN A 201 -12.41 10.09 -14.58
N CYS A 202 -12.50 8.76 -14.58
CA CYS A 202 -11.93 7.92 -15.63
C CYS A 202 -12.77 6.66 -15.87
N ASP A 203 -12.75 6.15 -17.11
CA ASP A 203 -13.58 5.02 -17.52
C ASP A 203 -12.99 3.65 -17.13
N LEU A 204 -11.87 3.58 -16.40
CA LEU A 204 -11.12 2.32 -16.25
C LEU A 204 -10.33 2.14 -14.92
N SER A 205 -10.65 1.00 -14.30
CA SER A 205 -10.04 0.16 -13.23
C SER A 205 -9.27 0.82 -12.06
N ALA A 206 -9.87 0.74 -10.86
CA ALA A 206 -9.13 0.74 -9.61
C ALA A 206 -8.24 -0.51 -9.53
N THR A 207 -6.97 -0.31 -9.22
CA THR A 207 -5.90 -1.25 -9.60
C THR A 207 -5.41 -2.08 -8.43
N TYR A 208 -5.35 -1.49 -7.24
CA TYR A 208 -4.84 -2.11 -6.02
C TYR A 208 -5.51 -1.48 -4.79
N VAL A 209 -5.51 -2.19 -3.66
CA VAL A 209 -6.06 -1.70 -2.39
C VAL A 209 -5.16 -2.09 -1.24
N THR A 210 -5.04 -1.21 -0.25
CA THR A 210 -4.44 -1.52 1.05
C THR A 210 -5.14 -0.74 2.16
N LEU A 211 -4.82 -1.04 3.41
CA LEU A 211 -5.35 -0.34 4.57
C LEU A 211 -4.21 0.16 5.45
N ASN A 212 -4.53 1.15 6.31
CA ASN A 212 -3.62 1.50 7.41
C ASN A 212 -3.63 0.41 8.50
N SER A 213 -2.65 0.45 9.40
CA SER A 213 -2.45 -0.58 10.42
C SER A 213 -3.69 -0.82 11.31
N SER A 214 -4.45 0.23 11.63
CA SER A 214 -5.69 0.14 12.42
C SER A 214 -6.94 -0.26 11.63
N CYS A 215 -6.82 -0.53 10.32
CA CYS A 215 -7.95 -0.86 9.43
C CYS A 215 -9.08 0.18 9.44
N THR A 216 -8.72 1.47 9.54
CA THR A 216 -9.66 2.60 9.56
C THR A 216 -9.67 3.41 8.27
N ARG A 217 -8.60 3.29 7.46
CA ARG A 217 -8.44 3.97 6.18
C ARG A 217 -8.17 2.94 5.09
N VAL A 218 -8.80 3.14 3.94
CA VAL A 218 -8.65 2.33 2.73
C VAL A 218 -7.98 3.17 1.66
N TYR A 219 -6.87 2.69 1.14
CA TYR A 219 -6.07 3.34 0.10
C TYR A 219 -6.20 2.60 -1.21
N ILE A 220 -6.55 3.31 -2.27
CA ILE A 220 -6.83 2.73 -3.59
C ILE A 220 -6.05 3.46 -4.65
N SER A 221 -5.19 2.75 -5.36
CA SER A 221 -4.57 3.27 -6.57
C SER A 221 -5.51 3.15 -7.76
N VAL A 222 -5.62 4.23 -8.53
CA VAL A 222 -6.38 4.23 -9.78
C VAL A 222 -5.43 4.60 -10.90
N TRP A 223 -5.00 3.57 -11.65
CA TRP A 223 -4.00 3.67 -12.70
C TRP A 223 -4.31 4.79 -13.70
N ARG A 224 -5.54 4.83 -14.20
CA ARG A 224 -5.94 5.75 -15.29
C ARG A 224 -6.08 7.18 -14.81
N ALA A 225 -6.49 7.37 -13.56
CA ALA A 225 -6.57 8.67 -12.94
C ALA A 225 -5.20 9.20 -12.47
N ASN A 226 -4.12 8.42 -12.59
CA ASN A 226 -2.79 8.79 -12.05
C ASN A 226 -2.84 9.25 -10.58
N SER A 227 -3.71 8.62 -9.79
CA SER A 227 -4.06 9.10 -8.46
C SER A 227 -4.18 7.97 -7.44
N LEU A 228 -3.91 8.29 -6.18
CA LEU A 228 -4.29 7.52 -5.01
C LEU A 228 -5.55 8.16 -4.39
N TYR A 229 -6.49 7.33 -3.96
CA TYR A 229 -7.67 7.75 -3.21
C TYR A 229 -7.64 7.13 -1.81
N CYS A 230 -8.04 7.91 -0.81
CA CYS A 230 -8.17 7.45 0.58
C CYS A 230 -9.63 7.56 1.02
N PHE A 231 -10.14 6.53 1.68
CA PHE A 231 -11.50 6.46 2.21
C PHE A 231 -11.51 6.04 3.68
N ASP A 232 -12.53 6.44 4.41
CA ASP A 232 -12.90 5.78 5.66
C ASP A 232 -13.63 4.44 5.41
N MET A 233 -13.93 3.70 6.47
CA MET A 233 -14.63 2.41 6.37
C MET A 233 -16.14 2.53 6.03
N ASP A 234 -16.68 3.76 6.05
CA ASP A 234 -18.04 4.06 5.58
C ASP A 234 -18.08 4.42 4.09
N GLY A 235 -16.92 4.46 3.41
CA GLY A 235 -16.81 4.82 2.00
C GLY A 235 -16.73 6.32 1.73
N ARG A 236 -16.58 7.16 2.76
CA ARG A 236 -16.38 8.60 2.55
C ARG A 236 -14.95 8.85 2.11
N MET A 237 -14.79 9.59 1.01
CA MET A 237 -13.47 9.99 0.53
C MET A 237 -12.85 10.99 1.52
N MET A 238 -11.68 10.64 2.04
CA MET A 238 -10.91 11.48 2.95
C MET A 238 -10.00 12.43 2.19
N TYR A 239 -9.26 11.91 1.20
CA TYR A 239 -8.42 12.72 0.32
C TYR A 239 -8.12 11.99 -0.99
N LYS A 240 -7.64 12.76 -1.97
CA LYS A 240 -7.06 12.27 -3.23
C LYS A 240 -5.65 12.83 -3.34
N TYR A 241 -4.69 11.98 -3.70
CA TYR A 241 -3.33 12.38 -4.01
C TYR A 241 -3.03 12.14 -5.49
N SER A 242 -2.46 13.15 -6.14
CA SER A 242 -1.96 13.10 -7.51
C SER A 242 -0.73 13.99 -7.63
N ALA A 243 0.21 13.60 -8.48
CA ALA A 243 1.40 14.38 -8.79
C ALA A 243 1.76 14.19 -10.26
N ASP A 244 2.42 15.19 -10.87
CA ASP A 244 2.77 15.15 -12.28
C ASP A 244 3.66 13.95 -12.64
N ASN A 245 4.53 13.56 -11.73
CA ASN A 245 5.43 12.42 -11.87
C ASN A 245 4.92 11.13 -11.24
N LEU A 246 3.66 11.06 -10.77
CA LEU A 246 3.01 9.80 -10.42
C LEU A 246 2.23 9.30 -11.63
N LYS A 247 2.82 8.38 -12.41
CA LYS A 247 2.15 7.82 -13.60
C LYS A 247 1.77 6.37 -13.37
N LYS A 248 0.51 6.04 -13.71
CA LYS A 248 -0.03 4.67 -13.70
C LYS A 248 0.21 3.97 -12.36
N PRO A 249 -0.28 4.54 -11.23
CA PRO A 249 -0.05 3.96 -9.93
C PRO A 249 -0.61 2.53 -9.86
N PHE A 250 0.14 1.63 -9.23
CA PHE A 250 -0.22 0.22 -9.08
C PHE A 250 -0.19 -0.20 -7.60
N GLY A 251 0.88 -0.81 -7.11
CA GLY A 251 0.99 -1.26 -5.74
C GLY A 251 0.88 -0.12 -4.73
N VAL A 252 0.21 -0.39 -3.62
CA VAL A 252 0.14 0.50 -2.47
C VAL A 252 0.37 -0.30 -1.21
N ALA A 253 1.21 0.20 -0.31
CA ALA A 253 1.40 -0.38 1.02
C ALA A 253 1.55 0.70 2.09
N THR A 254 1.40 0.30 3.35
CA THR A 254 1.57 1.14 4.52
C THR A 254 2.71 0.60 5.39
N ASP A 255 3.47 1.50 6.01
CA ASP A 255 4.49 1.13 7.00
C ASP A 255 3.94 1.19 8.45
N ARG A 256 4.76 0.90 9.45
CA ARG A 256 4.37 0.97 10.89
C ARG A 256 3.90 2.34 11.35
N ASP A 257 4.30 3.40 10.67
CA ASP A 257 3.98 4.76 11.05
C ASP A 257 2.74 5.28 10.30
N ASP A 258 2.07 4.38 9.55
CA ASP A 258 0.98 4.61 8.60
C ASP A 258 1.38 5.53 7.43
N ASN A 259 2.67 5.61 7.09
CA ASN A 259 3.08 6.24 5.85
C ASN A 259 2.66 5.36 4.66
N VAL A 260 2.19 6.00 3.60
CA VAL A 260 1.66 5.34 2.42
C VAL A 260 2.70 5.36 1.31
N TYR A 261 3.01 4.19 0.76
CA TYR A 261 3.95 4.00 -0.34
C TYR A 261 3.15 3.63 -1.59
N VAL A 262 3.24 4.46 -2.63
CA VAL A 262 2.50 4.29 -3.89
C VAL A 262 3.50 4.06 -5.03
N VAL A 263 3.44 2.90 -5.67
CA VAL A 263 4.27 2.56 -6.82
C VAL A 263 3.73 3.25 -8.07
N GLY A 264 4.49 4.18 -8.64
CA GLY A 264 4.25 4.75 -9.95
C GLY A 264 4.85 3.86 -11.05
N ARG A 265 4.11 2.85 -11.51
CA ARG A 265 4.62 1.90 -12.52
C ARG A 265 5.02 2.57 -13.83
N GLY A 266 4.28 3.60 -14.24
CA GLY A 266 4.55 4.34 -15.47
C GLY A 266 5.70 5.34 -15.34
N SER A 267 6.01 5.76 -14.12
CA SER A 267 7.03 6.74 -13.78
C SER A 267 8.29 6.13 -13.16
N ASN A 268 8.29 4.83 -12.88
CA ASN A 268 9.38 4.06 -12.25
C ASN A 268 9.86 4.69 -10.94
N ASN A 269 8.91 5.03 -10.07
CA ASN A 269 9.19 5.64 -8.78
C ASN A 269 8.21 5.14 -7.71
N ILE A 270 8.53 5.43 -6.44
CA ILE A 270 7.61 5.25 -5.32
C ILE A 270 7.40 6.60 -4.64
N HIS A 271 6.15 7.00 -4.47
CA HIS A 271 5.80 8.16 -3.68
C HIS A 271 5.53 7.72 -2.25
N GLN A 272 6.24 8.33 -1.30
CA GLN A 272 5.99 8.13 0.13
C GLN A 272 5.20 9.33 0.65
N LEU A 273 4.07 9.06 1.28
CA LEU A 273 3.15 10.04 1.84
C LEU A 273 2.97 9.76 3.34
N THR A 274 2.64 10.78 4.11
CA THR A 274 2.06 10.60 5.44
C THR A 274 0.66 9.98 5.34
N SER A 275 0.13 9.50 6.47
CA SER A 275 -1.20 8.87 6.53
C SER A 275 -2.36 9.75 6.04
N ASP A 276 -2.21 11.08 6.11
CA ASP A 276 -3.17 12.11 5.68
C ASP A 276 -2.94 12.62 4.25
N GLY A 277 -1.97 12.06 3.54
CA GLY A 277 -1.73 12.34 2.12
C GLY A 277 -0.69 13.42 1.83
N THR A 278 -0.03 13.98 2.85
CA THR A 278 1.06 14.93 2.67
C THR A 278 2.29 14.22 2.07
N PRO A 279 2.87 14.72 0.96
CA PRO A 279 4.07 14.11 0.39
C PRO A 279 5.27 14.21 1.34
N ILE A 280 5.96 13.09 1.53
CA ILE A 280 7.23 13.05 2.26
C ILE A 280 8.38 13.14 1.25
N ARG A 281 8.41 12.22 0.29
CA ARG A 281 9.46 12.15 -0.74
C ARG A 281 9.09 11.25 -1.91
N ILE A 282 9.97 11.23 -2.91
CA ILE A 282 9.87 10.37 -4.09
C ILE A 282 11.15 9.54 -4.19
N ILE A 283 10.98 8.23 -4.20
CA ILE A 283 12.06 7.25 -4.27
C ILE A 283 12.18 6.82 -5.73
N THR A 284 13.33 7.07 -6.34
CA THR A 284 13.62 6.71 -7.75
C THR A 284 14.80 5.76 -7.85
N GLU A 285 15.75 5.85 -6.91
CA GLU A 285 16.95 5.04 -6.90
C GLU A 285 16.60 3.56 -6.69
N GLY A 286 17.11 2.71 -7.59
CA GLY A 286 16.91 1.27 -7.52
C GLY A 286 15.50 0.79 -7.90
N ILE A 287 14.54 1.65 -8.20
CA ILE A 287 13.19 1.23 -8.56
C ILE A 287 13.19 0.67 -10.00
N PRO A 288 12.91 -0.64 -10.18
CA PRO A 288 12.96 -1.27 -11.49
C PRO A 288 11.79 -0.83 -12.39
N ARG A 289 12.00 -0.92 -13.71
CA ARG A 289 10.90 -0.79 -14.67
C ARG A 289 9.91 -1.93 -14.50
N GLY A 290 8.62 -1.63 -14.67
CA GLY A 290 7.59 -2.66 -14.53
C GLY A 290 7.27 -3.02 -13.08
N SER A 291 7.70 -2.20 -12.11
CA SER A 291 7.34 -2.34 -10.68
C SER A 291 5.81 -2.45 -10.50
N MET A 292 5.36 -3.47 -9.76
CA MET A 292 3.95 -3.79 -9.54
C MET A 292 3.55 -3.55 -8.09
N ALA A 293 3.66 -4.56 -7.23
CA ALA A 293 3.30 -4.46 -5.82
C ALA A 293 4.50 -4.02 -4.98
N VAL A 294 4.21 -3.25 -3.93
CA VAL A 294 5.13 -2.98 -2.82
C VAL A 294 4.60 -3.72 -1.60
N CYS A 295 5.45 -4.38 -0.84
CA CYS A 295 5.03 -5.13 0.34
C CYS A 295 6.10 -5.09 1.43
N PHE A 296 5.71 -4.72 2.64
CA PHE A 296 6.63 -4.66 3.79
C PHE A 296 6.75 -6.03 4.46
N SER A 297 7.95 -6.34 4.95
CA SER A 297 8.22 -7.50 5.81
C SER A 297 7.42 -7.41 7.12
N ASN A 298 7.24 -8.52 7.84
CA ASN A 298 6.53 -8.47 9.12
C ASN A 298 7.24 -7.60 10.17
N SER A 299 8.58 -7.55 10.10
CA SER A 299 9.43 -6.68 10.93
C SER A 299 9.38 -5.21 10.52
N LEU A 300 8.83 -4.88 9.34
CA LEU A 300 8.71 -3.51 8.82
C LEU A 300 10.06 -2.76 8.72
N ASP A 301 11.14 -3.53 8.60
CA ASP A 301 12.53 -3.10 8.38
C ASP A 301 12.93 -3.23 6.91
N ARG A 302 12.12 -3.93 6.12
CA ARG A 302 12.31 -4.15 4.70
C ARG A 302 10.98 -3.99 3.97
N PHE A 303 11.07 -3.62 2.71
CA PHE A 303 9.99 -3.83 1.77
C PHE A 303 10.56 -4.43 0.50
N LEU A 304 9.70 -5.11 -0.25
CA LEU A 304 10.05 -5.60 -1.57
C LEU A 304 9.14 -4.98 -2.63
N ILE A 305 9.62 -5.03 -3.86
CA ILE A 305 8.89 -4.68 -5.06
C ILE A 305 8.84 -5.91 -5.96
N THR A 306 7.66 -6.25 -6.43
CA THR A 306 7.48 -7.25 -7.49
C THR A 306 7.46 -6.59 -8.86
N ASN A 307 7.67 -7.38 -9.91
CA ASN A 307 7.77 -6.88 -11.28
C ASN A 307 6.79 -7.60 -12.21
N ASP A 308 6.39 -6.91 -13.28
CA ASP A 308 5.66 -7.52 -14.38
C ASP A 308 6.56 -8.47 -15.19
N SER A 309 6.06 -8.91 -16.36
CA SER A 309 6.74 -9.90 -17.21
C SER A 309 8.09 -9.46 -17.77
N ILE A 310 8.57 -8.25 -17.46
CA ILE A 310 9.90 -7.77 -17.82
C ILE A 310 10.99 -8.43 -16.96
N SER A 311 10.66 -8.97 -15.77
CA SER A 311 11.64 -9.57 -14.86
C SER A 311 11.12 -10.83 -14.17
N ASP A 312 12.03 -11.79 -13.96
CA ASP A 312 11.84 -12.98 -13.13
C ASP A 312 12.29 -12.75 -11.67
N SER A 313 12.40 -11.50 -11.25
CA SER A 313 12.99 -11.14 -9.95
C SER A 313 12.05 -10.29 -9.08
N ILE A 314 12.31 -10.33 -7.77
CA ILE A 314 11.82 -9.36 -6.80
C ILE A 314 13.00 -8.49 -6.32
N ASN A 315 12.71 -7.23 -6.00
CA ASN A 315 13.72 -6.29 -5.51
C ASN A 315 13.45 -6.02 -4.03
N VAL A 316 14.42 -6.27 -3.17
CA VAL A 316 14.31 -6.12 -1.71
C VAL A 316 15.08 -4.87 -1.28
N PHE A 317 14.43 -4.06 -0.45
CA PHE A 317 14.95 -2.81 0.06
C PHE A 317 14.95 -2.85 1.59
N ARG A 318 16.01 -2.30 2.19
CA ARG A 318 16.15 -2.12 3.63
C ARG A 318 15.86 -0.69 4.03
N LEU A 319 15.20 -0.54 5.19
CA LEU A 319 14.95 0.72 5.85
C LEU A 319 15.94 0.87 7.01
N LYS A 320 16.84 1.86 6.94
CA LYS A 320 17.81 2.19 7.99
C LYS A 320 17.35 3.40 8.81
#